data_AF-W9X901-F1
#
_entry.id   AF-W9X901-F1
#
_cell.length_a   1.000
_cell.length_b   1.000
_cell.length_c   1.000
_cell.angle_alpha   90.00
_cell.angle_beta   90.00
_cell.angle_gamma   90.00
#
_symmetry.space_group_name_H-M   'P 1'
#
loop_
_entity.id
_entity.type
_entity.pdbx_description
1 polymer ?
#
loop_
_entity_poly.entity_id
_entity_poly.type
_entity_poly.pdbx_seq_one_letter_code
_entity_poly.pdbx_strand_id
1 'polypeptide(L)'
;MSLKRLSSEDHYDARSKKTSFTVSDDIITVTVGKEQLRHLIHESVLWKCPFFDKCLHSGMREQEEKAIILPEDDPEDFAIIVKWLYAEKIPDDINWHRIIPAYNAASKFCMPELQNALVDALRSQMEDWCLTPEWVSHIWARTEEGSQLRELVLDAFCYDISKKPSRYNEHNMEHKADADGPKYAAQMGKCMENEELALALLWRFADPAFRPKAKPCKMKGCVYHVHEDEKKCSRP
;
A
#
# COMPACT_ATOMS: atom_id res chain seq x y z
N MET A 1 49.28 -68.35 12.58
CA MET A 1 47.84 -68.03 12.51
C MET A 1 47.66 -66.52 12.71
N SER A 2 46.85 -65.91 11.84
CA SER A 2 46.26 -64.56 11.90
C SER A 2 47.12 -63.28 11.77
N LEU A 3 47.07 -62.80 10.52
CA LEU A 3 47.03 -61.44 9.97
C LEU A 3 46.38 -60.31 10.83
N LYS A 4 46.98 -59.10 10.76
CA LYS A 4 46.42 -57.77 10.33
C LYS A 4 47.27 -56.64 10.96
N ARG A 5 48.19 -55.94 10.28
CA ARG A 5 48.09 -54.82 9.29
C ARG A 5 47.37 -53.53 9.75
N LEU A 6 48.18 -52.45 9.88
CA LEU A 6 48.06 -51.03 9.43
C LEU A 6 46.78 -50.22 9.82
N SER A 7 46.79 -48.90 10.07
CA SER A 7 47.61 -47.78 9.54
C SER A 7 47.48 -46.45 10.34
N SER A 8 48.33 -45.48 9.93
CA SER A 8 48.12 -44.01 9.70
C SER A 8 47.77 -43.09 10.88
N GLU A 9 48.66 -42.20 11.33
CA GLU A 9 49.01 -40.87 10.75
C GLU A 9 47.92 -39.81 10.98
N ASP A 10 48.01 -39.12 12.13
CA ASP A 10 47.19 -37.95 12.44
C ASP A 10 47.80 -36.69 11.80
N HIS A 11 47.28 -36.36 10.63
CA HIS A 11 47.52 -35.11 9.92
C HIS A 11 46.61 -34.01 10.52
N TYR A 12 47.16 -33.17 11.40
CA TYR A 12 46.47 -31.97 11.87
C TYR A 12 46.45 -30.92 10.75
N ASP A 13 45.32 -30.79 10.06
CA ASP A 13 45.06 -29.77 9.03
C ASP A 13 44.58 -28.47 9.69
N ALA A 14 45.41 -27.44 9.58
CA ALA A 14 45.13 -26.07 9.96
C ALA A 14 44.31 -25.37 8.86
N ARG A 15 42.98 -25.52 8.88
CA ARG A 15 42.11 -24.72 8.00
C ARG A 15 41.47 -23.55 8.75
N SER A 16 42.23 -22.45 8.74
CA SER A 16 41.77 -21.09 9.00
C SER A 16 40.40 -20.84 8.36
N LYS A 17 39.39 -20.55 9.19
CA LYS A 17 38.07 -20.04 8.75
C LYS A 17 38.28 -18.66 8.13
N LYS A 18 38.45 -18.61 6.81
CA LYS A 18 38.29 -17.38 6.05
C LYS A 18 36.80 -17.06 5.98
N THR A 19 36.36 -16.08 6.77
CA THR A 19 35.09 -15.39 6.55
C THR A 19 35.19 -14.64 5.23
N SER A 20 34.61 -15.21 4.16
CA SER A 20 34.46 -14.52 2.88
C SER A 20 33.43 -13.41 3.06
N PHE A 21 33.85 -12.15 2.86
CA PHE A 21 33.00 -10.96 2.97
C PHE A 21 32.28 -10.60 1.65
N THR A 22 32.23 -11.51 0.69
CA THR A 22 31.51 -11.32 -0.57
C THR A 22 30.60 -12.50 -0.84
N VAL A 23 29.39 -12.46 -0.29
CA VAL A 23 28.26 -13.15 -0.92
C VAL A 23 27.86 -12.25 -2.08
N SER A 24 28.03 -12.72 -3.32
CA SER A 24 27.44 -12.04 -4.48
C SER A 24 25.94 -12.13 -4.34
N ASP A 25 25.27 -10.99 -4.19
CA ASP A 25 23.81 -10.92 -4.22
C ASP A 25 23.33 -11.11 -5.66
N ASP A 26 22.50 -12.11 -5.88
CA ASP A 26 21.97 -12.45 -7.20
C ASP A 26 21.07 -11.30 -7.71
N ILE A 27 20.93 -11.23 -9.03
CA ILE A 27 20.04 -10.27 -9.70
C ILE A 27 18.88 -11.04 -10.31
N ILE A 28 17.67 -10.69 -9.90
CA ILE A 28 16.42 -11.22 -10.45
C ILE A 28 15.90 -10.26 -11.53
N THR A 29 15.48 -10.82 -12.67
CA THR A 29 14.77 -10.04 -13.69
C THR A 29 13.27 -10.08 -13.39
N VAL A 30 12.67 -8.94 -13.04
CA VAL A 30 11.21 -8.81 -12.92
C VAL A 30 10.68 -8.09 -14.16
N THR A 31 9.80 -8.77 -14.91
CA THR A 31 9.19 -8.23 -16.14
C THR A 31 7.74 -7.85 -15.85
N VAL A 32 7.37 -6.59 -16.07
CA VAL A 32 6.11 -6.01 -15.60
C VAL A 32 5.28 -5.44 -16.75
N GLY A 33 3.98 -5.71 -16.68
CA GLY A 33 2.96 -5.16 -17.56
C GLY A 33 2.97 -5.71 -18.98
N LYS A 34 1.98 -5.28 -19.75
CA LYS A 34 1.79 -5.67 -21.15
C LYS A 34 2.96 -5.26 -22.04
N GLU A 35 3.62 -4.16 -21.68
CA GLU A 35 4.81 -3.65 -22.36
C GLU A 35 6.09 -4.43 -22.02
N GLN A 36 6.01 -5.38 -21.08
CA GLN A 36 7.12 -6.25 -20.66
C GLN A 36 8.34 -5.43 -20.19
N LEU A 37 8.12 -4.40 -19.37
CA LEU A 37 9.19 -3.57 -18.85
C LEU A 37 10.06 -4.39 -17.87
N ARG A 38 11.35 -4.45 -18.13
CA ARG A 38 12.30 -5.27 -17.35
C ARG A 38 12.96 -4.44 -16.24
N HIS A 39 12.89 -4.95 -15.02
CA HIS A 39 13.57 -4.45 -13.85
C HIS A 39 14.62 -5.46 -13.38
N LEU A 40 15.86 -5.02 -13.19
CA LEU A 40 16.92 -5.83 -12.61
C LEU A 40 17.05 -5.46 -11.13
N ILE A 41 16.72 -6.38 -10.24
CA ILE A 41 16.60 -6.11 -8.81
C ILE A 41 17.42 -7.13 -8.04
N HIS A 42 18.13 -6.64 -7.03
CA HIS A 42 18.83 -7.47 -6.06
C HIS A 42 17.87 -8.46 -5.39
N GLU A 43 18.25 -9.73 -5.40
CA GLU A 43 17.46 -10.81 -4.79
C GLU A 43 17.21 -10.50 -3.30
N SER A 44 18.25 -10.07 -2.58
CA SER A 44 18.14 -9.64 -1.17
C SER A 44 17.14 -8.50 -0.92
N VAL A 45 16.85 -7.67 -1.93
CA VAL A 45 15.88 -6.59 -1.83
C VAL A 45 14.46 -7.10 -2.06
N LEU A 46 14.28 -8.02 -3.02
CA LEU A 46 12.98 -8.65 -3.27
C LEU A 46 12.50 -9.48 -2.06
N TRP A 47 13.40 -10.12 -1.31
CA TRP A 47 13.04 -10.90 -0.11
C TRP A 47 12.35 -10.11 0.99
N LYS A 48 12.53 -8.79 1.01
CA LYS A 48 11.80 -7.92 1.95
C LYS A 48 10.29 -7.89 1.67
N CYS A 49 9.86 -8.32 0.48
CA CYS A 49 8.47 -8.45 0.08
C CYS A 49 8.00 -9.89 0.28
N PRO A 50 6.97 -10.15 1.11
CA PRO A 50 6.49 -11.50 1.38
C PRO A 50 6.03 -12.27 0.13
N PHE A 51 5.50 -11.57 -0.88
CA PHE A 51 5.15 -12.19 -2.16
C PHE A 51 6.39 -12.72 -2.90
N PHE A 52 7.42 -11.90 -3.08
CA PHE A 52 8.61 -12.29 -3.84
C PHE A 52 9.48 -13.29 -3.08
N ASP A 53 9.53 -13.20 -1.75
CA ASP A 53 10.16 -14.22 -0.90
C ASP A 53 9.58 -15.61 -1.19
N LYS A 54 8.25 -15.73 -1.19
CA LYS A 54 7.55 -16.97 -1.55
C LYS A 54 7.84 -17.40 -2.98
N CYS A 55 7.81 -16.51 -3.96
CA CYS A 55 8.11 -16.87 -5.36
C CYS A 55 9.53 -17.45 -5.53
N LEU A 56 10.52 -16.90 -4.81
CA LEU A 56 11.93 -17.26 -4.97
C LEU A 56 12.40 -18.39 -4.04
N HIS A 57 11.66 -18.75 -2.99
CA HIS A 57 12.09 -19.73 -1.98
C HIS A 57 11.19 -20.96 -1.84
N SER A 58 10.09 -21.04 -2.58
CA SER A 58 9.15 -22.16 -2.48
C SER A 58 9.43 -23.30 -3.49
N GLY A 59 10.56 -23.28 -4.20
CA GLY A 59 10.89 -24.28 -5.22
C GLY A 59 10.09 -24.12 -6.51
N MET A 60 9.57 -22.91 -6.77
CA MET A 60 8.85 -22.59 -8.00
C MET A 60 9.83 -22.29 -9.15
N ARG A 61 9.29 -22.26 -10.38
CA ARG A 61 10.07 -22.06 -11.62
C ARG A 61 10.88 -20.76 -11.59
N GLU A 62 10.35 -19.74 -10.93
CA GLU A 62 10.97 -18.43 -10.74
C GLU A 62 12.32 -18.50 -10.00
N GLN A 63 12.47 -19.45 -9.07
CA GLN A 63 13.73 -19.69 -8.34
C GLN A 63 14.83 -20.22 -9.26
N GLU A 64 14.48 -21.13 -10.18
CA GLU A 64 15.41 -21.72 -11.15
C GLU A 64 15.75 -20.73 -12.28
N GLU A 65 14.74 -20.03 -12.81
CA GLU A 65 14.89 -19.11 -13.93
C GLU A 65 15.47 -17.75 -13.53
N LYS A 66 15.51 -17.44 -12.23
CA LYS A 66 15.91 -16.12 -11.68
C LYS A 66 15.15 -14.97 -12.35
N ALA A 67 13.89 -15.23 -12.67
CA ALA A 67 13.01 -14.32 -13.39
C ALA A 67 11.57 -14.43 -12.89
N ILE A 68 10.88 -13.29 -12.82
CA ILE A 68 9.48 -13.18 -12.42
C ILE A 68 8.73 -12.37 -13.47
N ILE A 69 7.55 -12.81 -13.87
CA ILE A 69 6.72 -12.14 -14.88
C ILE A 69 5.39 -11.73 -14.24
N LEU A 70 5.06 -10.45 -14.36
CA LEU A 70 3.90 -9.79 -13.76
C LEU A 70 3.09 -9.08 -14.87
N PRO A 71 2.38 -9.83 -15.73
CA PRO A 71 1.82 -9.29 -16.97
C PRO A 71 0.62 -8.35 -16.74
N GLU A 72 -0.08 -8.51 -15.62
CA GLU A 72 -1.26 -7.72 -15.26
C GLU A 72 -0.95 -6.50 -14.40
N ASP A 73 0.31 -6.34 -13.98
CA ASP A 73 0.75 -5.25 -13.11
C ASP A 73 1.20 -4.03 -13.92
N ASP A 74 0.96 -2.85 -13.36
CA ASP A 74 1.42 -1.60 -13.95
C ASP A 74 2.90 -1.32 -13.59
N PRO A 75 3.77 -0.99 -14.56
CA PRO A 75 5.18 -0.74 -14.29
C PRO A 75 5.45 0.44 -13.35
N GLU A 76 4.61 1.48 -13.36
CA GLU A 76 4.78 2.62 -12.46
C GLU A 76 4.39 2.26 -11.02
N ASP A 77 3.35 1.42 -10.84
CA ASP A 77 2.96 0.91 -9.52
C ASP A 77 4.07 0.07 -8.94
N PHE A 78 4.61 -0.85 -9.75
CA PHE A 78 5.73 -1.68 -9.38
C PHE A 78 6.98 -0.86 -9.04
N ALA A 79 7.25 0.23 -9.76
CA ALA A 79 8.37 1.11 -9.43
C ALA A 79 8.26 1.71 -8.02
N ILE A 80 7.05 1.98 -7.52
CA ILE A 80 6.84 2.45 -6.13
C ILE A 80 7.15 1.32 -5.14
N ILE A 81 6.71 0.09 -5.43
CA ILE A 81 7.05 -1.10 -4.63
C ILE A 81 8.57 -1.24 -4.50
N VAL A 82 9.29 -1.19 -5.62
CA VAL A 82 10.75 -1.35 -5.64
C VAL A 82 11.43 -0.22 -4.86
N LYS A 83 11.04 1.04 -5.07
CA LYS A 83 11.58 2.18 -4.31
C LYS A 83 11.38 1.99 -2.80
N TRP A 84 10.22 1.50 -2.39
CA TRP A 84 9.95 1.18 -1.00
C TRP A 84 10.88 0.08 -0.46
N LEU A 85 11.09 -1.01 -1.21
CA LEU A 85 11.96 -2.11 -0.77
C LEU A 85 13.43 -1.67 -0.58
N TYR A 86 13.89 -0.68 -1.37
CA TYR A 86 15.23 -0.12 -1.21
C TYR A 86 15.33 0.90 -0.06
N ALA A 87 14.36 1.79 0.08
CA ALA A 87 14.50 3.00 0.89
C ALA A 87 13.55 3.10 2.09
N GLU A 88 12.55 2.23 2.19
CA GLU A 88 11.46 2.27 3.18
C GLU A 88 10.72 3.64 3.21
N LYS A 89 10.69 4.28 2.05
CA LYS A 89 10.10 5.60 1.81
C LYS A 89 9.31 5.60 0.51
N ILE A 90 8.19 6.29 0.56
CA ILE A 90 7.43 6.69 -0.62
C ILE A 90 8.00 8.00 -1.18
N PRO A 91 7.76 8.33 -2.47
CA PRO A 91 8.13 9.64 -3.00
C PRO A 91 7.44 10.78 -2.24
N ASP A 92 8.20 11.83 -1.90
CA ASP A 92 7.67 12.98 -1.12
C ASP A 92 6.55 13.72 -1.87
N ASP A 93 6.62 13.74 -3.20
CA ASP A 93 5.68 14.38 -4.11
C ASP A 93 4.68 13.39 -4.73
N ILE A 94 4.46 12.23 -4.09
CA ILE A 94 3.56 11.22 -4.61
C ILE A 94 2.16 11.80 -4.83
N ASN A 95 1.76 11.81 -6.09
CA ASN A 95 0.44 12.28 -6.49
C ASN A 95 -0.63 11.28 -5.99
N TRP A 96 -1.76 11.80 -5.50
CA TRP A 96 -2.91 11.00 -5.09
C TRP A 96 -3.35 9.96 -6.14
N HIS A 97 -3.24 10.26 -7.43
CA HIS A 97 -3.54 9.33 -8.53
C HIS A 97 -2.66 8.08 -8.49
N ARG A 98 -1.46 8.20 -7.91
CA ARG A 98 -0.51 7.12 -7.70
C ARG A 98 -0.68 6.42 -6.35
N ILE A 99 -1.30 7.07 -5.36
CA ILE A 99 -1.54 6.49 -4.04
C ILE A 99 -2.49 5.29 -4.13
N ILE A 100 -3.63 5.43 -4.79
CA ILE A 100 -4.65 4.37 -4.89
C ILE A 100 -4.08 3.10 -5.55
N PRO A 101 -3.51 3.16 -6.77
CA PRO A 101 -3.01 1.96 -7.42
C PRO A 101 -1.78 1.38 -6.70
N ALA A 102 -0.90 2.22 -6.13
CA ALA A 102 0.20 1.73 -5.29
C ALA A 102 -0.29 1.05 -3.99
N TYR A 103 -1.38 1.54 -3.38
CA TYR A 103 -1.98 0.92 -2.20
C TYR A 103 -2.55 -0.46 -2.52
N ASN A 104 -3.22 -0.59 -3.67
CA ASN A 104 -3.74 -1.87 -4.14
C ASN A 104 -2.60 -2.84 -4.49
N ALA A 105 -1.54 -2.36 -5.14
CA ALA A 105 -0.34 -3.14 -5.42
C ALA A 105 0.30 -3.62 -4.10
N ALA A 106 0.45 -2.74 -3.12
CA ALA A 106 0.97 -3.09 -1.80
C ALA A 106 0.11 -4.15 -1.11
N SER A 107 -1.23 -4.08 -1.23
CA SER A 107 -2.14 -5.14 -0.75
C SER A 107 -1.83 -6.48 -1.42
N LYS A 108 -1.76 -6.50 -2.75
CA LYS A 108 -1.47 -7.68 -3.57
C LYS A 108 -0.12 -8.31 -3.23
N PHE A 109 0.89 -7.49 -2.97
CA PHE A 109 2.23 -7.94 -2.60
C PHE A 109 2.39 -8.25 -1.09
N CYS A 110 1.30 -8.17 -0.32
CA CYS A 110 1.28 -8.38 1.13
C CYS A 110 2.24 -7.44 1.89
N MET A 111 2.13 -6.14 1.63
CA MET A 111 3.01 -5.09 2.18
C MET A 111 2.24 -4.08 3.04
N PRO A 112 1.79 -4.44 4.25
CA PRO A 112 0.97 -3.57 5.09
C PRO A 112 1.69 -2.29 5.50
N GLU A 113 3.01 -2.31 5.71
CA GLU A 113 3.76 -1.08 6.08
C GLU A 113 3.79 -0.05 4.95
N LEU A 114 3.79 -0.50 3.68
CA LEU A 114 3.66 0.40 2.54
C LEU A 114 2.22 0.92 2.43
N GLN A 115 1.21 0.08 2.66
CA GLN A 115 -0.20 0.53 2.75
C GLN A 115 -0.35 1.63 3.80
N ASN A 116 0.23 1.44 4.99
CA ASN A 116 0.19 2.40 6.09
C ASN A 116 0.85 3.73 5.71
N ALA A 117 2.03 3.67 5.10
CA ALA A 117 2.73 4.88 4.64
C ALA A 117 1.94 5.66 3.57
N LEU A 118 1.30 4.96 2.64
CA LEU A 118 0.46 5.57 1.60
C LEU A 118 -0.80 6.23 2.17
N VAL A 119 -1.43 5.58 3.15
CA VAL A 119 -2.58 6.15 3.89
C VAL A 119 -2.15 7.40 4.65
N ASP A 120 -1.01 7.37 5.33
CA ASP A 120 -0.48 8.54 6.05
C ASP A 120 -0.16 9.70 5.09
N ALA A 121 0.39 9.40 3.91
CA ALA A 121 0.65 10.40 2.87
C ALA A 121 -0.65 11.10 2.43
N LEU A 122 -1.68 10.31 2.08
CA LEU A 122 -2.97 10.85 1.69
C LEU A 122 -3.60 11.67 2.82
N ARG A 123 -3.53 11.15 4.05
CA ARG A 123 -4.03 11.81 5.25
C ARG A 123 -3.38 13.16 5.47
N SER A 124 -2.06 13.27 5.28
CA SER A 124 -1.32 14.53 5.35
C SER A 124 -1.74 15.50 4.24
N GLN A 125 -1.97 15.02 3.03
CA GLN A 125 -2.42 15.86 1.90
C GLN A 125 -3.80 16.48 2.18
N MET A 126 -4.72 15.77 2.85
CA MET A 126 -6.06 16.28 3.24
C MET A 126 -6.04 17.39 4.31
N GLU A 127 -4.88 17.83 4.79
CA GLU A 127 -4.80 19.03 5.61
C GLU A 127 -5.16 20.29 4.83
N ASP A 128 -4.71 20.37 3.58
CA ASP A 128 -4.77 21.58 2.75
C ASP A 128 -5.98 21.62 1.80
N TRP A 129 -6.59 20.47 1.48
CA TRP A 129 -7.72 20.37 0.56
C TRP A 129 -8.79 19.37 1.05
N CYS A 130 -9.99 19.44 0.46
CA CYS A 130 -11.13 18.56 0.77
C CYS A 130 -11.46 17.62 -0.39
N LEU A 131 -11.96 16.43 -0.08
CA LEU A 131 -12.40 15.45 -1.07
C LEU A 131 -13.64 15.95 -1.84
N THR A 132 -13.63 15.75 -3.15
CA THR A 132 -14.82 15.96 -3.98
C THR A 132 -15.63 14.66 -4.04
N PRO A 133 -16.95 14.72 -4.31
CA PRO A 133 -17.77 13.51 -4.40
C PRO A 133 -17.31 12.56 -5.51
N GLU A 134 -16.85 13.09 -6.64
CA GLU A 134 -16.30 12.30 -7.75
C GLU A 134 -15.08 11.48 -7.32
N TRP A 135 -14.22 12.06 -6.48
CA TRP A 135 -13.05 11.37 -5.96
C TRP A 135 -13.41 10.27 -4.98
N VAL A 136 -14.39 10.51 -4.12
CA VAL A 136 -14.90 9.50 -3.20
C VAL A 136 -15.44 8.31 -4.00
N SER A 137 -16.23 8.55 -5.05
CA SER A 137 -16.69 7.49 -5.96
C SER A 137 -15.53 6.78 -6.66
N HIS A 138 -14.51 7.52 -7.10
CA HIS A 138 -13.33 6.96 -7.77
C HIS A 138 -12.53 6.01 -6.87
N ILE A 139 -12.31 6.40 -5.61
CA ILE A 139 -11.59 5.61 -4.61
C ILE A 139 -12.43 4.39 -4.19
N TRP A 140 -13.72 4.59 -3.95
CA TRP A 140 -14.65 3.50 -3.63
C TRP A 140 -14.58 2.38 -4.69
N ALA A 141 -14.67 2.75 -5.96
CA ALA A 141 -14.67 1.81 -7.08
C ALA A 141 -13.33 1.07 -7.32
N ARG A 142 -12.24 1.50 -6.69
CA ARG A 142 -10.88 0.97 -6.93
C ARG A 142 -10.24 0.32 -5.72
N THR A 143 -10.81 0.48 -4.55
CA THR A 143 -10.30 -0.13 -3.32
C THR A 143 -11.14 -1.35 -2.96
N GLU A 144 -10.69 -2.18 -2.03
CA GLU A 144 -11.49 -3.29 -1.49
C GLU A 144 -12.36 -2.82 -0.32
N GLU A 145 -13.46 -3.54 -0.07
CA GLU A 145 -14.31 -3.30 1.10
C GLU A 145 -13.54 -3.50 2.40
N GLY A 146 -13.75 -2.60 3.36
CA GLY A 146 -13.03 -2.61 4.64
C GLY A 146 -11.56 -2.19 4.56
N SER A 147 -11.04 -1.86 3.38
CA SER A 147 -9.66 -1.34 3.27
C SER A 147 -9.51 -0.01 3.98
N GLN A 148 -8.38 0.18 4.67
CA GLN A 148 -8.18 1.36 5.50
C GLN A 148 -8.14 2.68 4.71
N LEU A 149 -7.67 2.63 3.46
CA LEU A 149 -7.72 3.77 2.55
C LEU A 149 -9.16 4.22 2.26
N ARG A 150 -10.08 3.26 2.07
CA ARG A 150 -11.49 3.53 1.84
C ARG A 150 -12.13 4.11 3.10
N GLU A 151 -11.87 3.53 4.26
CA GLU A 151 -12.40 4.01 5.54
C GLU A 151 -11.97 5.45 5.85
N LEU A 152 -10.68 5.78 5.63
CA LEU A 152 -10.17 7.15 5.77
C LEU A 152 -10.95 8.14 4.90
N VAL A 153 -11.18 7.79 3.63
CA VAL A 153 -11.81 8.67 2.64
C VAL A 153 -13.27 8.91 2.98
N LEU A 154 -14.01 7.88 3.36
CA LEU A 154 -15.41 7.99 3.75
C LEU A 154 -15.57 8.82 5.03
N ASP A 155 -14.72 8.59 6.02
CA ASP A 155 -14.72 9.37 7.25
C ASP A 155 -14.38 10.84 7.00
N ALA A 156 -13.38 11.10 6.16
CA ALA A 156 -12.96 12.46 5.83
C ALA A 156 -14.06 13.21 5.08
N PHE A 157 -14.74 12.52 4.16
CA PHE A 157 -15.84 13.08 3.40
C PHE A 157 -17.08 13.34 4.26
N CYS A 158 -17.49 12.39 5.09
CA CYS A 158 -18.58 12.57 6.06
C CYS A 158 -18.30 13.72 7.04
N TYR A 159 -17.05 13.85 7.49
CA TYR A 159 -16.64 14.96 8.33
C TYR A 159 -16.78 16.31 7.60
N ASP A 160 -16.33 16.43 6.35
CA ASP A 160 -16.44 17.69 5.60
C ASP A 160 -17.90 18.06 5.32
N ILE A 161 -18.74 17.11 4.89
CA ILE A 161 -20.18 17.32 4.73
C ILE A 161 -20.81 17.81 6.03
N SER A 162 -20.47 17.19 7.17
CA SER A 162 -20.99 17.59 8.48
C SER A 162 -20.61 19.01 8.89
N LYS A 163 -19.42 19.48 8.47
CA LYS A 163 -18.92 20.82 8.81
C LYS A 163 -19.34 21.89 7.81
N LYS A 164 -19.52 21.52 6.54
CA LYS A 164 -19.80 22.44 5.43
C LYS A 164 -20.86 21.87 4.48
N PRO A 165 -22.09 21.59 4.96
CA PRO A 165 -23.13 20.94 4.15
C PRO A 165 -23.56 21.77 2.94
N SER A 166 -23.43 23.09 3.00
CA SER A 166 -23.75 24.00 1.89
C SER A 166 -22.88 23.78 0.65
N ARG A 167 -21.69 23.16 0.78
CA ARG A 167 -20.85 22.81 -0.38
C ARG A 167 -21.44 21.69 -1.24
N TYR A 168 -22.31 20.87 -0.67
CA TYR A 168 -22.77 19.62 -1.29
C TYR A 168 -24.28 19.62 -1.56
N ASN A 169 -24.97 20.73 -1.26
CA ASN A 169 -26.41 20.86 -1.40
C ASN A 169 -26.77 22.13 -2.17
N GLU A 170 -27.43 21.96 -3.32
CA GLU A 170 -27.87 23.05 -4.21
C GLU A 170 -28.86 24.01 -3.54
N HIS A 171 -29.59 23.57 -2.51
CA HIS A 171 -30.67 24.34 -1.87
C HIS A 171 -30.19 25.40 -0.86
N ASN A 172 -28.87 25.55 -0.61
CA ASN A 172 -28.34 26.42 0.45
C ASN A 172 -27.46 27.57 -0.07
N MET A 173 -27.69 28.00 -1.32
CA MET A 173 -26.86 28.96 -2.08
C MET A 173 -27.03 30.45 -1.71
N GLU A 174 -27.70 30.81 -0.61
CA GLU A 174 -27.92 32.22 -0.24
C GLU A 174 -26.76 32.85 0.54
N HIS A 175 -25.74 32.08 0.93
CA HIS A 175 -24.59 32.59 1.68
C HIS A 175 -23.28 32.23 1.00
N LYS A 176 -22.73 33.20 0.25
CA LYS A 176 -21.37 33.24 -0.33
C LYS A 176 -20.89 31.86 -0.80
N ALA A 177 -21.40 31.42 -1.95
CA ALA A 177 -20.95 30.20 -2.59
C ALA A 177 -19.41 30.20 -2.67
N ASP A 178 -18.78 29.23 -1.99
CA ASP A 178 -17.43 28.81 -2.36
C ASP A 178 -17.45 28.57 -3.89
N ALA A 179 -16.45 29.05 -4.62
CA ALA A 179 -16.45 29.03 -6.09
C ALA A 179 -16.72 27.63 -6.69
N ASP A 180 -16.40 26.57 -5.93
CA ASP A 180 -16.59 25.16 -6.30
C ASP A 180 -17.92 24.54 -5.82
N GLY A 181 -18.73 25.24 -5.00
CA GLY A 181 -19.97 24.72 -4.40
C GLY A 181 -20.98 24.15 -5.41
N PRO A 182 -21.31 24.85 -6.51
CA PRO A 182 -22.21 24.31 -7.55
C PRO A 182 -21.69 23.01 -8.20
N LYS A 183 -20.36 22.87 -8.33
CA LYS A 183 -19.75 21.67 -8.93
C LYS A 183 -19.90 20.46 -8.01
N TYR A 184 -19.66 20.63 -6.72
CA TYR A 184 -19.73 19.53 -5.76
C TYR A 184 -21.15 19.05 -5.54
N ALA A 185 -22.15 19.94 -5.54
CA ALA A 185 -23.54 19.52 -5.39
C ALA A 185 -24.01 18.63 -6.55
N ALA A 186 -23.67 18.98 -7.80
CA ALA A 186 -23.97 18.13 -8.96
C ALA A 186 -23.22 16.78 -8.93
N GLN A 187 -21.97 16.78 -8.45
CA GLN A 187 -21.20 15.54 -8.26
C GLN A 187 -21.77 14.66 -7.13
N MET A 188 -22.36 15.27 -6.11
CA MET A 188 -22.96 14.57 -4.97
C MET A 188 -24.13 13.70 -5.42
N GLY A 189 -25.01 14.21 -6.29
CA GLY A 189 -26.11 13.43 -6.86
C GLY A 189 -25.63 12.11 -7.49
N LYS A 190 -24.62 12.18 -8.36
CA LYS A 190 -23.99 11.01 -8.99
C LYS A 190 -23.32 10.09 -7.98
N CYS A 191 -22.66 10.66 -6.97
CA CYS A 191 -22.03 9.87 -5.90
C CYS A 191 -23.05 9.02 -5.13
N MET A 192 -24.28 9.53 -4.94
CA MET A 192 -25.35 8.82 -4.25
C MET A 192 -26.07 7.77 -5.11
N GLU A 193 -25.82 7.70 -6.42
CA GLU A 193 -26.39 6.67 -7.31
C GLU A 193 -25.80 5.27 -7.03
N ASN A 194 -24.61 5.21 -6.43
CA ASN A 194 -24.03 3.95 -5.97
C ASN A 194 -24.63 3.56 -4.62
N GLU A 195 -25.49 2.53 -4.61
CA GLU A 195 -26.25 2.10 -3.42
C GLU A 195 -25.34 1.74 -2.24
N GLU A 196 -24.29 0.96 -2.47
CA GLU A 196 -23.38 0.52 -1.40
C GLU A 196 -22.62 1.70 -0.79
N LEU A 197 -22.13 2.61 -1.63
CA LEU A 197 -21.48 3.84 -1.19
C LEU A 197 -22.45 4.74 -0.42
N ALA A 198 -23.68 4.91 -0.93
CA ALA A 198 -24.71 5.71 -0.28
C ALA A 198 -25.06 5.14 1.10
N LEU A 199 -25.20 3.82 1.23
CA LEU A 199 -25.42 3.15 2.51
C LEU A 199 -24.22 3.31 3.45
N ALA A 200 -22.99 3.16 2.95
CA ALA A 200 -21.77 3.34 3.74
C ALA A 200 -21.63 4.76 4.30
N LEU A 201 -22.07 5.78 3.54
CA LEU A 201 -22.13 7.17 4.00
C LEU A 201 -23.30 7.40 4.95
N LEU A 202 -24.49 6.88 4.65
CA LEU A 202 -25.68 6.99 5.50
C LEU A 202 -25.39 6.50 6.92
N TRP A 203 -24.80 5.31 7.06
CA TRP A 203 -24.52 4.74 8.38
C TRP A 203 -23.50 5.54 9.19
N ARG A 204 -22.52 6.18 8.55
CA ARG A 204 -21.61 7.13 9.22
C ARG A 204 -22.30 8.37 9.79
N PHE A 205 -23.42 8.78 9.21
CA PHE A 205 -24.26 9.85 9.75
C PHE A 205 -25.26 9.33 10.79
N ALA A 206 -25.89 8.18 10.53
CA ALA A 206 -27.00 7.67 11.33
C ALA A 206 -26.55 7.05 12.66
N ASP A 207 -25.42 6.33 12.67
CA ASP A 207 -24.93 5.61 13.84
C ASP A 207 -23.68 6.31 14.41
N PRO A 208 -23.73 6.81 15.66
CA PRO A 208 -22.57 7.41 16.33
C PRO A 208 -21.34 6.51 16.42
N ALA A 209 -21.49 5.18 16.34
CA ALA A 209 -20.38 4.23 16.33
C ALA A 209 -19.49 4.37 15.09
N PHE A 210 -20.08 4.70 13.93
CA PHE A 210 -19.38 4.86 12.66
C PHE A 210 -19.01 6.33 12.36
N ARG A 211 -19.45 7.27 13.21
CA ARG A 211 -19.20 8.69 12.98
C ARG A 211 -17.76 9.05 13.33
N PRO A 212 -17.03 9.76 12.44
CA PRO A 212 -15.68 10.22 12.76
C PRO A 212 -15.69 11.18 13.95
N LYS A 213 -14.93 10.83 15.01
CA LYS A 213 -14.87 11.60 16.27
C LYS A 213 -14.11 12.92 16.14
N ALA A 214 -13.25 13.05 15.14
CA ALA A 214 -12.41 14.20 14.86
C ALA A 214 -12.18 14.31 13.35
N LYS A 215 -11.51 15.38 12.89
CA LYS A 215 -11.06 15.46 11.49
C LYS A 215 -10.04 14.33 11.25
N PRO A 216 -10.24 13.41 10.28
CA PRO A 216 -9.36 12.25 10.10
C PRO A 216 -7.88 12.59 9.96
N CYS A 217 -7.53 13.68 9.26
CA CYS A 217 -6.13 14.10 9.14
C CYS A 217 -5.47 14.59 10.43
N LYS A 218 -6.26 14.85 11.48
CA LYS A 218 -5.75 15.25 12.80
C LYS A 218 -5.81 14.12 13.83
N MET A 219 -6.32 12.95 13.46
CA MET A 219 -6.33 11.79 14.34
C MET A 219 -4.90 11.26 14.52
N LYS A 220 -4.51 10.98 15.77
CA LYS A 220 -3.18 10.47 16.11
C LYS A 220 -3.14 8.96 16.11
N GLY A 221 -1.95 8.40 15.92
CA GLY A 221 -1.73 6.96 15.90
C GLY A 221 -2.25 6.29 14.62
N CYS A 222 -2.54 5.00 14.74
CA CYS A 222 -2.71 4.06 13.65
C CYS A 222 -4.18 3.86 13.20
N VAL A 223 -5.00 4.92 13.26
CA VAL A 223 -6.48 4.87 13.07
C VAL A 223 -6.91 4.37 11.68
N TYR A 224 -5.99 4.29 10.71
CA TYR A 224 -6.25 3.76 9.37
C TYR A 224 -5.11 2.86 8.90
N HIS A 225 -4.49 2.13 9.82
CA HIS A 225 -3.38 1.23 9.48
C HIS A 225 -3.83 -0.23 9.46
N VAL A 226 -3.16 -1.01 8.60
CA VAL A 226 -3.24 -2.45 8.55
C VAL A 226 -2.26 -3.02 9.57
N HIS A 227 -2.75 -3.92 10.42
CA HIS A 227 -1.95 -4.64 11.42
C HIS A 227 -2.14 -6.14 11.25
N GLU A 228 -1.06 -6.88 11.03
CA GLU A 228 -1.04 -8.33 11.11
C GLU A 228 -0.75 -8.75 12.55
N ASP A 229 -1.59 -9.63 13.11
CA ASP A 229 -1.36 -10.37 14.36
C ASP A 229 -0.88 -9.54 15.57
N GLU A 230 -1.73 -8.64 16.07
CA GLU A 230 -1.50 -7.86 17.31
C GLU A 230 -0.22 -7.01 17.34
N LYS A 231 0.52 -6.91 16.22
CA LYS A 231 1.72 -6.08 16.13
C LYS A 231 1.34 -4.61 16.31
N LYS A 232 1.98 -3.97 17.30
CA LYS A 232 1.88 -2.53 17.51
C LYS A 232 2.49 -1.81 16.32
N CYS A 233 1.86 -0.72 15.89
CA CYS A 233 2.38 0.14 14.84
C CYS A 233 3.84 0.53 15.12
N SER A 234 4.71 0.33 14.13
CA SER A 234 6.14 0.63 14.21
C SER A 234 6.45 2.14 14.11
N ARG A 235 5.44 2.97 13.75
CA ARG A 235 5.54 4.42 13.59
C ARG A 235 4.67 5.15 14.62
N PRO A 236 5.24 6.10 15.39
CA PRO A 236 4.51 6.87 16.41
C PRO A 236 3.53 7.90 15.84
#